data_AF-X1PZT1-F1
#
_entry.id   AF-X1PZT1-F1
#
_cell.length_a   1.000
_cell.length_b   1.000
_cell.length_c   1.000
_cell.angle_alpha   90.00
_cell.angle_beta   90.00
_cell.angle_gamma   90.00
#
_symmetry.space_group_name_H-M   'P 1'
#
loop_
_entity.id
_entity.type
_entity.pdbx_description
1 polymer ?
#
loop_
_entity_poly.entity_id
_entity_poly.type
_entity_poly.pdbx_seq_one_letter_code
_entity_poly.pdbx_strand_id
1 'polypeptide(L)'
;PNHVCAVSPERPGLCGAYNWLDCKASYEINPTGPNQPIKKGETLDENLGVWKGINDFVYKVSHQSLESFSAYSMMVNPMTSCGCFEVIVTILPSTNGVMAVNREYPGMTPSGMKFSTMAGMVGGGIQTPGFIGISKFFIGSKKFIKADGGLERLVWMPKALKEEIRDILEERAKEMGMEDFLDKVATEEEAGTEEEVLEWIQKVNHPVLKMEPMM
;
A
#
# COMPACT_ATOMS: atom_id res chain seq x y z
N PRO A 1 18.77 -4.40 -5.93
CA PRO A 1 19.13 -4.82 -7.30
C PRO A 1 17.96 -5.40 -8.10
N ASN A 2 17.16 -6.29 -7.48
CA ASN A 2 16.12 -7.06 -8.18
C ASN A 2 14.70 -6.47 -8.06
N HIS A 3 14.57 -5.31 -7.41
CA HIS A 3 13.28 -4.65 -7.25
C HIS A 3 12.76 -4.13 -8.59
N VAL A 4 11.47 -4.33 -8.85
CA VAL A 4 10.76 -3.81 -10.02
C VAL A 4 9.46 -3.13 -9.56
N CYS A 5 9.30 -1.83 -9.85
CA CYS A 5 8.02 -1.13 -9.69
C CYS A 5 7.16 -1.34 -10.95
N ALA A 6 5.99 -1.94 -10.79
CA ALA A 6 4.98 -1.98 -11.85
C ALA A 6 3.95 -0.86 -11.63
N VAL A 7 4.08 0.22 -12.42
CA VAL A 7 3.24 1.42 -12.29
C VAL A 7 1.99 1.29 -13.15
N SER A 8 0.83 1.62 -12.58
CA SER A 8 -0.47 1.65 -13.27
C SER A 8 -1.22 2.94 -12.98
N PRO A 9 -2.27 3.29 -13.74
CA PRO A 9 -3.03 4.53 -13.50
C PRO A 9 -3.55 4.68 -12.06
N GLU A 10 -3.88 3.56 -11.41
CA GLU A 10 -4.43 3.53 -10.05
C GLU A 10 -3.40 3.05 -9.00
N ARG A 11 -2.14 2.83 -9.39
CA ARG A 11 -1.04 2.44 -8.49
C ARG A 11 0.25 3.16 -8.92
N PRO A 12 0.52 4.36 -8.40
CA PRO A 12 1.73 5.11 -8.72
C PRO A 12 2.98 4.37 -8.22
N GLY A 13 4.14 4.77 -8.72
CA GLY A 13 5.43 4.32 -8.18
C GLY A 13 5.52 4.66 -6.69
N LEU A 14 6.08 3.75 -5.89
CA LEU A 14 6.10 3.86 -4.43
C LEU A 14 6.82 5.12 -3.92
N CYS A 15 7.67 5.75 -4.73
CA CYS A 15 8.34 7.00 -4.40
C CYS A 15 7.46 8.26 -4.45
N GLY A 16 6.24 8.16 -4.99
CA GLY A 16 5.36 9.31 -5.21
C GLY A 16 5.73 10.22 -6.39
N ALA A 17 6.93 10.04 -6.97
CA ALA A 17 7.44 10.90 -8.05
C ALA A 17 7.09 10.43 -9.47
N TYR A 18 6.59 9.21 -9.65
CA TYR A 18 6.23 8.66 -10.96
C TYR A 18 4.82 8.10 -10.96
N ASN A 19 3.93 8.72 -11.73
CA ASN A 19 2.65 8.13 -12.11
C ASN A 19 2.75 7.41 -13.47
N TRP A 20 1.65 6.79 -13.91
CA TRP A 20 1.64 6.03 -15.16
C TRP A 20 1.90 6.89 -16.41
N LEU A 21 1.40 8.13 -16.44
CA LEU A 21 1.63 9.05 -17.56
C LEU A 21 3.10 9.49 -17.62
N ASP A 22 3.74 9.72 -16.46
CA ASP A 22 5.16 10.03 -16.38
C ASP A 22 6.01 8.88 -16.92
N CYS A 23 5.70 7.63 -16.53
CA CYS A 23 6.37 6.44 -17.05
C CYS A 23 6.19 6.31 -18.56
N LYS A 24 4.99 6.59 -19.08
CA LYS A 24 4.70 6.57 -20.51
C LYS A 24 5.52 7.62 -21.26
N ALA A 25 5.51 8.87 -20.79
CA ALA A 25 6.29 9.95 -21.38
C ALA A 25 7.79 9.66 -21.34
N SER A 26 8.30 9.11 -20.22
CA SER A 26 9.71 8.74 -20.10
C SER A 26 10.13 7.69 -21.13
N TYR A 27 9.27 6.72 -21.45
CA TYR A 27 9.54 5.72 -22.49
C TYR A 27 9.50 6.33 -23.90
N GLU A 28 8.55 7.23 -24.18
CA GLU A 28 8.45 7.92 -25.46
C GLU A 28 9.68 8.80 -25.74
N ILE A 29 10.24 9.43 -24.70
CA ILE A 29 11.47 10.22 -24.78
C ILE A 29 12.71 9.33 -24.95
N ASN A 30 12.82 8.26 -24.16
CA ASN A 30 13.96 7.33 -24.23
C ASN A 30 13.48 5.86 -24.18
N PRO A 31 13.32 5.20 -25.34
CA PRO A 31 12.90 3.80 -25.41
C PRO A 31 13.88 2.80 -24.78
N THR A 32 15.14 3.20 -24.57
CA THR A 32 16.17 2.39 -23.89
C THR A 32 16.32 2.74 -22.40
N GLY A 33 15.47 3.64 -21.90
CA GLY A 33 15.48 4.10 -20.53
C GLY A 33 14.90 3.09 -19.53
N PRO A 34 14.81 3.48 -18.25
CA PRO A 34 14.39 2.59 -17.17
C PRO A 34 12.89 2.25 -17.19
N ASN A 35 12.05 3.09 -17.79
CA ASN A 35 10.62 2.85 -17.92
C ASN A 35 10.36 2.06 -19.20
N GLN A 36 9.82 0.86 -19.06
CA GLN A 36 9.53 -0.05 -20.17
C GLN A 36 8.05 -0.43 -20.16
N PRO A 37 7.38 -0.51 -21.34
CA PRO A 37 5.98 -0.88 -21.41
C PRO A 37 5.79 -2.36 -21.07
N ILE A 38 4.80 -2.64 -20.21
CA ILE A 38 4.43 -4.00 -19.83
C ILE A 38 3.08 -4.32 -20.45
N LYS A 39 3.04 -5.32 -21.34
CA LYS A 39 1.76 -5.84 -21.87
C LYS A 39 1.13 -6.72 -20.80
N LYS A 40 -0.10 -6.40 -20.38
CA LYS A 40 -0.81 -7.19 -19.34
C LYS A 40 -0.91 -8.68 -19.72
N GLY A 41 -1.26 -8.99 -20.96
CA GLY A 41 -1.48 -10.38 -21.39
C GLY A 41 -2.72 -10.98 -20.75
N GLU A 42 -2.69 -12.30 -20.51
CA GLU A 42 -3.78 -13.06 -19.87
C GLU A 42 -3.95 -12.66 -18.40
N THR A 43 -5.20 -12.48 -17.96
CA THR A 43 -5.55 -12.33 -16.56
C THR A 43 -5.59 -13.69 -15.88
N LEU A 44 -4.75 -13.88 -14.87
CA LEU A 44 -4.69 -15.11 -14.08
C LEU A 44 -5.56 -15.01 -12.83
N ASP A 45 -5.60 -13.83 -12.20
CA ASP A 45 -6.49 -13.52 -11.09
C ASP A 45 -6.87 -12.03 -11.13
N GLU A 46 -8.15 -11.75 -11.38
CA GLU A 46 -8.64 -10.36 -11.46
C GLU A 46 -8.73 -9.69 -10.09
N ASN A 47 -9.03 -10.45 -9.03
CA ASN A 47 -9.19 -9.93 -7.68
C ASN A 47 -7.84 -9.49 -7.11
N LEU A 48 -6.83 -10.35 -7.18
CA LEU A 48 -5.46 -10.05 -6.76
C LEU A 48 -4.74 -9.09 -7.71
N GLY A 49 -5.22 -8.99 -8.96
CA GLY A 49 -4.54 -8.26 -10.01
C GLY A 49 -3.25 -8.95 -10.41
N VAL A 50 -3.38 -10.19 -10.89
CA VAL A 50 -2.28 -11.01 -11.38
C VAL A 50 -2.50 -11.27 -12.87
N TRP A 51 -1.49 -10.95 -13.66
CA TRP A 51 -1.51 -11.15 -15.11
C TRP A 51 -0.24 -11.82 -15.58
N LYS A 52 -0.38 -12.73 -16.54
CA LYS A 52 0.74 -13.51 -17.07
C LYS A 52 1.83 -12.60 -17.65
N GLY A 53 1.46 -11.63 -18.48
CA GLY A 53 2.45 -10.76 -19.15
C GLY A 53 3.20 -9.85 -18.17
N ILE A 54 2.58 -9.53 -17.04
CA ILE A 54 3.23 -8.79 -15.96
C ILE A 54 4.21 -9.69 -15.19
N ASN A 55 3.79 -10.91 -14.83
CA ASN A 55 4.66 -11.88 -14.15
C ASN A 55 5.88 -12.23 -15.02
N ASP A 56 5.68 -12.50 -16.31
CA ASP A 56 6.76 -12.78 -17.26
C ASP A 56 7.78 -11.63 -17.32
N PHE A 57 7.29 -10.38 -17.31
CA PHE A 57 8.14 -9.19 -17.32
C PHE A 57 8.93 -9.06 -16.02
N VAL A 58 8.26 -9.17 -14.87
CA VAL A 58 8.90 -9.03 -13.55
C VAL A 58 9.93 -10.14 -13.33
N TYR A 59 9.60 -11.39 -13.63
CA TYR A 59 10.53 -12.51 -13.54
C TYR A 59 11.81 -12.28 -14.34
N LYS A 60 11.69 -11.78 -15.57
CA LYS A 60 12.85 -11.46 -16.40
C LYS A 60 13.69 -10.33 -15.80
N VAL A 61 13.06 -9.22 -15.40
CA VAL A 61 13.77 -8.00 -14.98
C VAL A 61 14.30 -8.10 -13.56
N SER A 62 13.69 -8.92 -12.70
CA SER A 62 14.15 -9.18 -11.34
C SER A 62 15.25 -10.26 -11.29
N HIS A 63 15.86 -10.63 -12.41
CA HIS A 63 16.84 -11.72 -12.48
C HIS A 63 16.30 -13.04 -11.91
N GLN A 64 15.06 -13.39 -12.27
CA GLN A 64 14.37 -14.62 -11.89
C GLN A 64 14.08 -14.75 -10.39
N SER A 65 14.27 -13.68 -9.60
CA SER A 65 14.02 -13.72 -8.15
C SER A 65 12.55 -13.53 -7.75
N LEU A 66 11.68 -13.10 -8.68
CA LEU A 66 10.26 -12.81 -8.42
C LEU A 66 9.41 -13.51 -9.48
N GLU A 67 8.70 -14.55 -9.09
CA GLU A 67 7.88 -15.35 -10.01
C GLU A 67 6.51 -14.70 -10.28
N SER A 68 5.97 -13.99 -9.30
CA SER A 68 4.67 -13.32 -9.42
C SER A 68 4.57 -12.11 -8.49
N PHE A 69 3.68 -11.18 -8.84
CA PHE A 69 3.21 -10.19 -7.87
C PHE A 69 1.71 -9.90 -8.02
N SER A 70 1.06 -9.57 -6.89
CA SER A 70 -0.33 -9.13 -6.84
C SER A 70 -0.40 -7.60 -6.80
N ALA A 71 -1.10 -7.01 -7.76
CA ALA A 71 -1.28 -5.56 -7.81
C ALA A 71 -2.24 -5.03 -6.74
N TYR A 72 -3.10 -5.87 -6.18
CA TYR A 72 -4.19 -5.46 -5.28
C TYR A 72 -4.17 -6.15 -3.91
N SER A 73 -3.14 -6.94 -3.59
CA SER A 73 -2.96 -7.54 -2.26
C SER A 73 -1.61 -7.18 -1.66
N MET A 74 -1.59 -6.94 -0.35
CA MET A 74 -0.39 -6.88 0.49
C MET A 74 -0.07 -8.21 1.17
N MET A 75 -1.01 -9.17 1.17
CA MET A 75 -0.87 -10.48 1.82
C MET A 75 -0.34 -11.54 0.86
N VAL A 76 -0.80 -11.55 -0.40
CA VAL A 76 -0.41 -12.56 -1.38
C VAL A 76 0.56 -11.96 -2.38
N ASN A 77 1.83 -12.41 -2.36
CA ASN A 77 2.89 -12.01 -3.30
C ASN A 77 2.91 -10.48 -3.55
N PRO A 78 3.07 -9.63 -2.52
CA PRO A 78 3.05 -8.18 -2.70
C PRO A 78 4.16 -7.71 -3.65
N MET A 79 3.96 -6.53 -4.26
CA MET A 79 5.05 -5.85 -4.96
C MET A 79 6.18 -5.55 -3.98
N THR A 80 7.41 -5.89 -4.36
CA THR A 80 8.59 -5.60 -3.54
C THR A 80 8.81 -4.10 -3.41
N SER A 81 9.65 -3.69 -2.46
CA SER A 81 10.01 -2.28 -2.28
C SER A 81 11.52 -2.06 -2.39
N CYS A 82 11.95 -0.94 -2.95
CA CYS A 82 13.37 -0.58 -2.97
C CYS A 82 13.82 0.07 -1.65
N GLY A 83 13.21 1.19 -1.28
CA GLY A 83 13.60 1.98 -0.10
C GLY A 83 13.23 3.47 -0.16
N CYS A 84 12.76 3.95 -1.31
CA CYS A 84 12.32 5.34 -1.51
C CYS A 84 10.82 5.56 -1.27
N PHE A 85 10.10 4.61 -0.65
CA PHE A 85 8.69 4.76 -0.34
C PHE A 85 8.43 5.96 0.59
N GLU A 86 7.31 6.65 0.37
CA GLU A 86 6.82 7.73 1.23
C GLU A 86 6.17 7.16 2.49
N VAL A 87 5.42 6.05 2.33
CA VAL A 87 4.61 5.43 3.38
C VAL A 87 4.88 3.92 3.41
N ILE A 88 4.87 3.34 4.61
CA ILE A 88 4.79 1.89 4.82
C ILE A 88 3.38 1.56 5.32
N VAL A 89 2.76 0.55 4.72
CA VAL A 89 1.52 -0.06 5.21
C VAL A 89 1.84 -1.43 5.78
N THR A 90 1.35 -1.71 6.98
CA THR A 90 1.52 -3.00 7.63
C THR A 90 0.24 -3.45 8.35
N ILE A 91 0.04 -4.76 8.42
CA ILE A 91 -1.08 -5.38 9.13
C ILE A 91 -0.93 -5.21 10.65
N LEU A 92 -2.05 -4.96 11.32
CA LEU A 92 -2.22 -5.03 12.77
C LEU A 92 -3.16 -6.22 13.07
N PRO A 93 -2.64 -7.44 13.27
CA PRO A 93 -3.43 -8.67 13.30
C PRO A 93 -4.64 -8.63 14.24
N SER A 94 -4.47 -8.06 15.44
CA SER A 94 -5.50 -8.00 16.49
C SER A 94 -6.67 -7.09 16.11
N THR A 95 -6.46 -6.19 15.14
CA THR A 95 -7.47 -5.22 14.68
C THR A 95 -8.20 -5.68 13.42
N ASN A 96 -7.74 -6.78 12.79
CA ASN A 96 -8.14 -7.18 11.44
C ASN A 96 -7.92 -6.09 10.36
N GLY A 97 -7.05 -5.12 10.65
CA GLY A 97 -6.81 -3.94 9.83
C GLY A 97 -5.33 -3.70 9.56
N VAL A 98 -5.05 -2.54 8.97
CA VAL A 98 -3.71 -2.08 8.60
C VAL A 98 -3.47 -0.69 9.15
N MET A 99 -2.21 -0.40 9.44
CA MET A 99 -1.73 0.95 9.72
C MET A 99 -0.90 1.48 8.55
N ALA A 100 -0.90 2.80 8.36
CA ALA A 100 -0.07 3.49 7.37
C ALA A 100 0.80 4.54 8.06
N VAL A 101 2.13 4.51 7.86
CA VAL A 101 3.06 5.46 8.49
C VAL A 101 4.02 6.06 7.47
N ASN A 102 4.11 7.39 7.46
CA ASN A 102 5.01 8.13 6.57
C ASN A 102 6.44 8.23 7.13
N ARG A 103 7.38 8.49 6.22
CA ARG A 103 8.82 8.59 6.51
C ARG A 103 9.17 9.62 7.58
N GLU A 104 8.41 10.71 7.66
CA GLU A 104 8.68 11.84 8.55
C GLU A 104 8.22 11.60 9.98
N TYR A 105 7.40 10.57 10.24
CA TYR A 105 6.91 10.26 11.58
C TYR A 105 8.03 9.64 12.44
N PRO A 106 8.46 10.29 13.54
CA PRO A 106 9.63 9.86 14.32
C PRO A 106 9.29 8.84 15.43
N GLY A 107 8.00 8.68 15.72
CA GLY A 107 7.48 7.96 16.87
C GLY A 107 7.47 6.44 16.70
N MET A 108 7.12 5.77 17.80
CA MET A 108 6.70 4.36 17.73
C MET A 108 5.31 4.29 17.10
N THR A 109 5.04 3.19 16.44
CA THR A 109 3.72 2.91 15.84
C THR A 109 3.07 1.72 16.53
N PRO A 110 1.75 1.50 16.34
CA PRO A 110 1.05 0.35 16.90
C PRO A 110 1.67 -1.01 16.55
N SER A 111 2.41 -1.12 15.45
CA SER A 111 3.15 -2.34 15.08
C SER A 111 4.34 -2.68 16.00
N GLY A 112 4.63 -1.84 17.00
CA GLY A 112 5.79 -1.97 17.87
C GLY A 112 7.12 -1.57 17.20
N MET A 113 7.06 -0.95 16.02
CA MET A 113 8.22 -0.53 15.26
C MET A 113 8.16 0.94 14.84
N LYS A 114 9.33 1.57 14.69
CA LYS A 114 9.47 2.86 14.00
C LYS A 114 9.46 2.67 12.48
N PHE A 115 9.18 3.73 11.74
CA PHE A 115 9.31 3.73 10.27
C PHE A 115 10.68 3.20 9.81
N SER A 116 11.78 3.66 10.42
CA SER A 116 13.14 3.25 10.04
C SER A 116 13.39 1.75 10.20
N THR A 117 12.80 1.14 11.22
CA THR A 117 12.90 -0.31 11.48
C THR A 117 12.15 -1.08 10.41
N MET A 118 10.90 -0.70 10.14
CA MET A 118 10.09 -1.31 9.07
C MET A 118 10.74 -1.12 7.70
N ALA A 119 11.31 0.06 7.42
CA ALA A 119 11.97 0.33 6.15
C ALA A 119 13.12 -0.65 5.86
N GLY A 120 13.86 -1.06 6.90
CA GLY A 120 14.91 -2.08 6.79
C GLY A 120 14.37 -3.49 6.49
N MET A 121 13.15 -3.79 6.90
CA MET A 121 12.49 -5.09 6.66
C MET A 121 11.80 -5.17 5.30
N VAL A 122 11.26 -4.05 4.81
CA VAL A 122 10.44 -3.99 3.58
C VAL A 122 11.29 -3.66 2.35
N GLY A 123 12.39 -2.93 2.54
CA GLY A 123 13.30 -2.55 1.46
C GLY A 123 14.13 -3.72 0.91
N GLY A 124 14.88 -3.46 -0.15
CA GLY A 124 15.85 -4.42 -0.70
C GLY A 124 15.33 -5.32 -1.83
N GLY A 125 14.05 -5.20 -2.22
CA GLY A 125 13.48 -5.95 -3.35
C GLY A 125 13.04 -7.37 -3.00
N ILE A 126 12.66 -7.61 -1.75
CA ILE A 126 12.07 -8.88 -1.28
C ILE A 126 10.54 -8.74 -1.17
N GLN A 127 9.83 -9.86 -1.27
CA GLN A 127 8.39 -9.90 -0.98
C GLN A 127 8.19 -10.13 0.51
N THR A 128 7.49 -9.21 1.15
CA THR A 128 7.23 -9.25 2.60
C THR A 128 5.72 -9.22 2.82
N PRO A 129 5.02 -10.37 2.75
CA PRO A 129 3.59 -10.46 3.07
C PRO A 129 3.24 -9.72 4.37
N GLY A 130 2.19 -8.91 4.33
CA GLY A 130 1.78 -8.06 5.45
C GLY A 130 2.52 -6.73 5.56
N PHE A 131 3.47 -6.43 4.67
CA PHE A 131 4.16 -5.14 4.62
C PHE A 131 4.38 -4.66 3.17
N ILE A 132 4.00 -3.42 2.88
CA ILE A 132 4.26 -2.79 1.57
C ILE A 132 4.75 -1.35 1.71
N GLY A 133 5.72 -0.96 0.89
CA GLY A 133 6.10 0.43 0.68
C GLY A 133 5.28 1.03 -0.47
N ILE A 134 4.70 2.21 -0.25
CA ILE A 134 3.80 2.88 -1.20
C ILE A 134 4.04 4.39 -1.22
N SER A 135 3.49 5.05 -2.24
CA SER A 135 3.25 6.49 -2.20
C SER A 135 2.01 6.77 -1.35
N LYS A 136 1.99 7.91 -0.65
CA LYS A 136 0.81 8.35 0.13
C LYS A 136 -0.45 8.48 -0.73
N PHE A 137 -0.30 8.87 -2.00
CA PHE A 137 -1.42 8.99 -2.94
C PHE A 137 -2.09 7.65 -3.26
N PHE A 138 -1.39 6.52 -3.08
CA PHE A 138 -1.99 5.22 -3.33
C PHE A 138 -3.05 4.85 -2.30
N ILE A 139 -3.05 5.43 -1.09
CA ILE A 139 -4.04 5.14 -0.03
C ILE A 139 -5.46 5.50 -0.49
N GLY A 140 -5.62 6.62 -1.21
CA GLY A 140 -6.91 7.05 -1.76
C GLY A 140 -7.36 6.31 -3.01
N SER A 141 -6.55 5.40 -3.55
CA SER A 141 -6.87 4.70 -4.80
C SER A 141 -8.03 3.72 -4.64
N LYS A 142 -8.85 3.58 -5.69
CA LYS A 142 -9.86 2.50 -5.82
C LYS A 142 -9.23 1.09 -5.83
N LYS A 143 -7.91 1.01 -6.05
CA LYS A 143 -7.11 -0.21 -6.08
C LYS A 143 -6.19 -0.37 -4.87
N PHE A 144 -6.23 0.55 -3.90
CA PHE A 144 -5.53 0.39 -2.63
C PHE A 144 -5.93 -0.94 -2.00
N ILE A 145 -4.99 -1.87 -1.85
CA ILE A 145 -5.16 -3.23 -1.29
C ILE A 145 -6.56 -3.85 -1.51
N LYS A 146 -7.11 -3.70 -2.72
CA LYS A 146 -8.52 -3.99 -2.99
C LYS A 146 -8.89 -5.44 -2.69
N ALA A 147 -7.98 -6.37 -2.96
CA ALA A 147 -8.19 -7.78 -2.70
C ALA A 147 -8.28 -8.10 -1.20
N ASP A 148 -7.71 -7.23 -0.36
CA ASP A 148 -7.66 -7.41 1.09
C ASP A 148 -8.74 -6.58 1.83
N GLY A 149 -9.60 -5.85 1.10
CA GLY A 149 -10.68 -5.03 1.67
C GLY A 149 -10.48 -3.52 1.54
N GLY A 150 -9.36 -3.08 0.97
CA GLY A 150 -9.15 -1.68 0.61
C GLY A 150 -9.12 -0.71 1.79
N LEU A 151 -9.66 0.49 1.57
CA LEU A 151 -9.56 1.59 2.54
C LEU A 151 -10.22 1.26 3.88
N GLU A 152 -11.26 0.41 3.91
CA GLU A 152 -11.93 -0.02 5.15
C GLU A 152 -10.99 -0.72 6.15
N ARG A 153 -9.85 -1.24 5.67
CA ARG A 153 -8.82 -1.84 6.53
C ARG A 153 -7.98 -0.81 7.26
N LEU A 154 -7.93 0.45 6.83
CA LEU A 154 -7.07 1.45 7.45
C LEU A 154 -7.59 1.82 8.84
N VAL A 155 -6.88 1.41 9.89
CA VAL A 155 -7.30 1.64 11.29
C VAL A 155 -6.42 2.65 12.03
N TRP A 156 -5.22 2.94 11.52
CA TRP A 156 -4.31 3.89 12.13
C TRP A 156 -3.42 4.60 11.11
N MET A 157 -3.19 5.90 11.30
CA MET A 157 -2.18 6.67 10.57
C MET A 157 -1.75 7.91 11.36
N PRO A 158 -0.51 8.43 11.19
CA PRO A 158 -0.10 9.65 11.84
C PRO A 158 -1.02 10.82 11.48
N LYS A 159 -1.34 11.68 12.45
CA LYS A 159 -2.20 12.84 12.23
C LYS A 159 -1.68 13.74 11.12
N ALA A 160 -0.38 13.99 11.09
CA ALA A 160 0.25 14.80 10.05
C ALA A 160 0.01 14.22 8.64
N LEU A 161 0.13 12.90 8.47
CA LEU A 161 -0.17 12.24 7.19
C LEU A 161 -1.67 12.32 6.88
N LYS A 162 -2.54 12.09 7.89
CA LYS A 162 -3.99 12.17 7.73
C LYS A 162 -4.42 13.53 7.20
N GLU A 163 -3.91 14.61 7.79
CA GLU A 163 -4.20 15.97 7.36
C GLU A 163 -3.64 16.28 5.97
N GLU A 164 -2.42 15.80 5.67
CA GLU A 164 -1.77 16.05 4.38
C GLU A 164 -2.57 15.48 3.19
N ILE A 165 -3.14 14.28 3.34
CA ILE A 165 -3.94 13.62 2.29
C ILE A 165 -5.44 13.59 2.60
N ARG A 166 -5.91 14.47 3.49
CA ARG A 166 -7.31 14.49 3.97
C ARG A 166 -8.31 14.54 2.82
N ASP A 167 -8.15 15.51 1.90
CA ASP A 167 -9.06 15.71 0.78
C ASP A 167 -9.22 14.44 -0.08
N ILE A 168 -8.11 13.74 -0.32
CA ILE A 168 -8.06 12.50 -1.10
C ILE A 168 -8.82 11.38 -0.36
N LEU A 169 -8.62 11.25 0.94
CA LEU A 169 -9.26 10.21 1.75
C LEU A 169 -10.75 10.50 1.93
N GLU A 170 -11.14 11.75 2.13
CA GLU A 170 -12.55 12.16 2.26
C GLU A 170 -13.31 11.96 0.95
N GLU A 171 -12.72 12.33 -0.18
CA GLU A 171 -13.30 12.04 -1.50
C GLU A 171 -13.50 10.52 -1.67
N ARG A 172 -12.49 9.72 -1.35
CA ARG A 172 -12.57 8.26 -1.47
C ARG A 172 -13.60 7.65 -0.51
N ALA A 173 -13.65 8.12 0.73
CA ALA A 173 -14.63 7.65 1.73
C ALA A 173 -16.06 8.00 1.29
N LYS A 174 -16.27 9.19 0.72
CA LYS A 174 -17.56 9.61 0.16
C LYS A 174 -17.98 8.73 -1.02
N GLU A 175 -17.07 8.39 -1.94
CA GLU A 175 -17.35 7.44 -3.02
C GLU A 175 -17.78 6.05 -2.51
N MET A 176 -17.32 5.67 -1.32
CA MET A 176 -17.64 4.39 -0.67
C MET A 176 -18.89 4.48 0.22
N GLY A 177 -19.49 5.66 0.39
CA GLY A 177 -20.63 5.86 1.30
C GLY A 177 -20.25 5.77 2.78
N MET A 178 -18.98 6.00 3.12
CA MET A 178 -18.46 5.98 4.49
C MET A 178 -18.27 7.41 5.01
N GLU A 179 -19.38 8.08 5.33
CA GLU A 179 -19.32 9.38 6.02
C GLU A 179 -18.57 9.23 7.35
N ASP A 180 -17.76 10.24 7.69
CA ASP A 180 -16.93 10.30 8.90
C ASP A 180 -15.90 9.17 9.05
N PHE A 181 -15.52 8.49 7.97
CA PHE A 181 -14.54 7.38 8.03
C PHE A 181 -13.20 7.79 8.66
N LEU A 182 -12.65 8.96 8.29
CA LEU A 182 -11.36 9.43 8.79
C LEU A 182 -11.33 9.65 10.30
N ASP A 183 -12.47 9.98 10.91
CA ASP A 183 -12.59 10.19 12.35
C ASP A 183 -12.56 8.85 13.10
N LYS A 184 -12.83 7.75 12.40
CA LYS A 184 -12.74 6.39 12.96
C LYS A 184 -11.33 5.81 12.87
N VAL A 185 -10.49 6.31 11.98
CA VAL A 185 -9.07 5.92 11.88
C VAL A 185 -8.31 6.56 13.05
N ALA A 186 -7.65 5.78 13.90
CA ALA A 186 -6.85 6.32 15.00
C ALA A 186 -5.61 7.07 14.50
N THR A 187 -5.09 7.97 15.33
CA THR A 187 -3.75 8.57 15.18
C THR A 187 -2.93 8.32 16.44
N GLU A 188 -1.72 8.85 16.48
CA GLU A 188 -0.86 8.87 17.67
C GLU A 188 -1.50 9.60 18.87
N GLU A 189 -2.55 10.40 18.67
CA GLU A 189 -3.29 11.08 19.75
C GLU A 189 -4.30 10.14 20.45
N GLU A 190 -4.82 9.14 19.73
CA GLU A 190 -5.82 8.19 20.26
C GLU A 190 -5.19 6.87 20.72
N ALA A 191 -4.17 6.38 20.00
CA ALA A 191 -3.58 5.07 20.25
C ALA A 191 -2.10 5.01 19.82
N GLY A 192 -1.24 4.55 20.72
CA GLY A 192 0.19 4.31 20.47
C GLY A 192 0.56 2.83 20.31
N THR A 193 -0.34 1.92 20.70
CA THR A 193 -0.15 0.47 20.69
C THR A 193 -1.27 -0.25 19.94
N GLU A 194 -1.02 -1.48 19.49
CA GLU A 194 -2.05 -2.29 18.80
C GLU A 194 -3.28 -2.56 19.68
N GLU A 195 -3.09 -2.73 20.99
CA GLU A 195 -4.17 -2.91 21.97
C GLU A 195 -5.06 -1.65 22.06
N GLU A 196 -4.45 -0.46 22.18
CA GLU A 196 -5.18 0.81 22.18
C GLU A 196 -5.91 1.07 20.84
N VAL A 197 -5.33 0.67 19.71
CA VAL A 197 -6.01 0.74 18.41
C VAL A 197 -7.25 -0.15 18.42
N LEU A 198 -7.15 -1.37 18.94
CA LEU A 198 -8.29 -2.29 19.05
C LEU A 198 -9.42 -1.69 19.90
N GLU A 199 -9.09 -1.11 21.05
CA GLU A 199 -10.07 -0.42 21.92
C GLU A 199 -10.73 0.76 21.19
N TRP A 200 -9.94 1.56 20.47
CA TRP A 200 -10.44 2.69 19.69
C TRP A 200 -11.43 2.25 18.61
N ILE A 201 -11.05 1.28 17.76
CA ILE A 201 -11.90 0.83 16.65
C ILE A 201 -13.23 0.24 17.15
N GLN A 202 -13.23 -0.42 18.31
CA GLN A 202 -14.44 -0.91 18.98
C GLN A 202 -15.33 0.24 19.45
N LYS A 203 -14.74 1.24 20.12
CA LYS A 203 -15.45 2.42 20.62
C LYS A 203 -16.14 3.21 19.50
N VAL A 204 -15.48 3.38 18.37
CA VAL A 204 -16.01 4.15 17.23
C VAL A 204 -16.78 3.30 16.21
N ASN A 205 -16.95 2.00 16.48
CA ASN A 205 -17.60 1.03 15.61
C ASN A 205 -17.04 1.09 14.17
N HIS A 206 -15.72 0.93 14.06
CA HIS A 206 -14.99 0.97 12.80
C HIS A 206 -15.49 -0.15 11.85
N PRO A 207 -15.62 0.11 10.53
CA PRO A 207 -16.13 -0.89 9.58
C PRO A 207 -15.34 -2.20 9.56
N VAL A 208 -14.04 -2.15 9.84
CA VAL A 208 -13.14 -3.33 9.92
C VAL A 208 -13.66 -4.45 10.84
N LEU A 209 -14.42 -4.11 11.88
CA LEU A 209 -14.96 -5.07 12.85
C LEU A 209 -15.99 -6.02 12.26
N LYS A 210 -16.56 -5.68 11.11
CA LYS A 210 -17.57 -6.47 10.39
C LYS A 210 -17.00 -7.19 9.18
N MET A 211 -15.71 -7.00 8.90
CA MET A 211 -15.05 -7.61 7.75
C MET A 211 -14.57 -9.01 8.10
N GLU A 212 -14.52 -9.89 7.10
CA GLU A 212 -13.86 -11.18 7.25
C GLU A 212 -12.39 -11.02 7.66
N PRO A 213 -11.79 -12.00 8.33
CA PRO A 213 -10.36 -11.99 8.63
C PRO A 213 -9.50 -11.77 7.39
N MET A 214 -8.46 -10.93 7.49
CA MET A 214 -7.42 -10.81 6.44
C MET A 214 -6.54 -12.06 6.35
N MET A 215 -6.55 -12.91 7.38
CA MET A 215 -5.81 -14.17 7.52
C MET A 215 -6.70 -15.25 8.15
#